data_AF-A0A150Q2Y5-F1
#
_entry.id   AF-A0A150Q2Y5-F1
#
_cell.length_a   1.000
_cell.length_b   1.000
_cell.length_c   1.000
_cell.angle_alpha   90.00
_cell.angle_beta   90.00
_cell.angle_gamma   90.00
#
_symmetry.space_group_name_H-M   'P 1'
#
loop_
_entity.id
_entity.type
_entity.pdbx_description
1 polymer ?
#
loop_
_entity_poly.entity_id
_entity_poly.type
_entity_poly.pdbx_seq_one_letter_code
_entity_poly.pdbx_strand_id
1 'polypeptide(L)'
;MTRSILSGLLGLLSVVAMASLPSACESGGVGDPCLPEDEYDPQFAGFKVTEENIESRSFQCQTRICLVNHFQGRVSCPLGQEAPPTCNPAQPGTCTDCRPSGTYAPDCDPTRDDGGAGQCLSGMCDPGGAFCRCSSAQDCPSGDWTCGENGVCTLHICHDNITGCQDPTKSAAENQGKACCVPGTTDPVASPVCGQCAADSDRNAEQAVYCSCRCGVAEGEPDDPNFNFCECPQGFECSEIRPNVGLGDPNITGKYCIKQGSQFVNEQGCGQVQGRYNSEQCEGTP
;
A
#
# COMPACT_ATOMS: atom_id res chain seq x y z
N MET A 1 -11.43 -29.97 67.35
CA MET A 1 -10.20 -29.59 66.62
C MET A 1 -10.50 -29.55 65.12
N THR A 2 -11.23 -28.56 64.56
CA THR A 2 -11.53 -28.55 63.09
C THR A 2 -12.17 -27.24 62.60
N ARG A 3 -11.72 -26.05 63.05
CA ARG A 3 -12.24 -24.76 62.51
C ARG A 3 -11.20 -23.65 62.62
N SER A 4 -10.20 -23.61 61.73
CA SER A 4 -9.33 -22.42 61.64
C SER A 4 -8.48 -22.25 60.36
N ILE A 5 -8.60 -23.12 59.35
CA ILE A 5 -7.64 -23.10 58.21
C ILE A 5 -8.24 -22.51 56.91
N LEU A 6 -9.57 -22.28 56.82
CA LEU A 6 -10.19 -21.90 55.54
C LEU A 6 -10.14 -20.41 55.15
N SER A 7 -9.69 -19.50 56.00
CA SER A 7 -9.74 -18.05 55.69
C SER A 7 -8.46 -17.50 55.05
N GLY A 8 -7.39 -18.28 54.93
CA GLY A 8 -6.11 -17.83 54.36
C GLY A 8 -6.00 -17.95 52.83
N LEU A 9 -6.82 -18.78 52.18
CA LEU A 9 -6.67 -19.09 50.75
C LEU A 9 -7.42 -18.14 49.80
N LEU A 10 -8.38 -17.35 50.30
CA LEU A 10 -9.20 -16.44 49.48
C LEU A 10 -8.55 -15.06 49.26
N GLY A 11 -7.47 -14.72 49.98
CA GLY A 11 -6.75 -13.46 49.78
C GLY A 11 -5.71 -13.48 48.64
N LEU A 12 -5.20 -14.66 48.29
CA LEU A 12 -4.16 -14.83 47.25
C LEU A 12 -4.73 -15.01 45.83
N LEU A 13 -6.01 -15.33 45.70
CA LEU A 13 -6.68 -15.47 44.39
C LEU A 13 -7.16 -14.15 43.78
N SER A 14 -7.21 -13.06 44.57
CA SER A 14 -7.75 -11.77 44.12
C SER A 14 -6.74 -10.87 43.39
N VAL A 15 -5.43 -11.16 43.48
CA VAL A 15 -4.37 -10.35 42.84
C VAL A 15 -3.96 -10.88 41.45
N VAL A 16 -4.33 -12.12 41.11
CA VAL A 16 -3.98 -12.74 39.81
C VAL A 16 -4.97 -12.37 38.70
N ALA A 17 -6.18 -11.88 39.03
CA ALA A 17 -7.24 -11.62 38.05
C ALA A 17 -7.15 -10.27 37.30
N MET A 18 -6.20 -9.39 37.65
CA MET A 18 -6.03 -8.09 36.97
C MET A 18 -4.87 -8.05 35.96
N ALA A 19 -4.16 -9.15 35.74
CA ALA A 19 -3.08 -9.24 34.74
C ALA A 19 -3.52 -9.79 33.37
N SER A 20 -4.81 -10.10 33.20
CA SER A 20 -5.35 -10.68 31.97
C SER A 20 -6.39 -9.77 31.29
N LEU A 21 -6.26 -8.45 31.46
CA LEU A 21 -6.94 -7.54 30.55
C LEU A 21 -6.17 -7.64 29.21
N PRO A 22 -6.82 -8.09 28.12
CA PRO A 22 -6.19 -8.05 26.81
C PRO A 22 -5.78 -6.60 26.58
N SER A 23 -4.48 -6.40 26.33
CA SER A 23 -3.90 -5.12 25.93
C SER A 23 -4.78 -4.53 24.83
N ALA A 24 -5.61 -3.57 25.23
CA ALA A 24 -6.48 -2.85 24.33
C ALA A 24 -5.58 -2.07 23.38
N CYS A 25 -5.68 -2.40 22.09
CA CYS A 25 -5.05 -1.75 20.94
C CYS A 25 -3.77 -0.99 21.30
N GLU A 26 -2.62 -1.68 21.32
CA GLU A 26 -1.34 -0.99 21.26
C GLU A 26 -1.39 -0.03 20.07
N SER A 27 -1.30 1.25 20.40
CA SER A 27 -1.27 2.33 19.42
C SER A 27 -0.02 2.14 18.57
N GLY A 28 -0.21 1.95 17.25
CA GLY A 28 0.84 1.52 16.32
C GLY A 28 2.13 2.34 16.42
N GLY A 29 3.15 1.83 17.13
CA GLY A 29 4.43 2.47 17.34
C GLY A 29 5.34 2.39 16.12
N VAL A 30 6.52 3.01 16.20
CA VAL A 30 7.54 2.86 15.16
C VAL A 30 7.91 1.39 15.04
N GLY A 31 7.80 0.83 13.83
CA GLY A 31 8.07 -0.56 13.50
C GLY A 31 6.83 -1.44 13.29
N ASP A 32 5.65 -0.97 13.69
CA ASP A 32 4.42 -1.75 13.49
C ASP A 32 4.05 -1.83 12.00
N PRO A 33 3.54 -2.97 11.52
CA PRO A 33 3.16 -3.11 10.12
C PRO A 33 2.04 -2.13 9.77
N CYS A 34 2.14 -1.52 8.60
CA CYS A 34 1.08 -0.67 8.05
C CYS A 34 0.81 -1.04 6.59
N LEU A 35 -0.39 -0.74 6.15
CA LEU A 35 -0.84 -0.93 4.77
C LEU A 35 -0.98 0.44 4.09
N PRO A 36 -0.17 0.77 3.07
CA PRO A 36 -0.25 2.05 2.37
C PRO A 36 -1.62 2.31 1.74
N GLU A 37 -2.10 3.56 1.77
CA GLU A 37 -3.40 3.95 1.20
C GLU A 37 -3.53 3.65 -0.31
N ASP A 38 -2.42 3.69 -1.06
CA ASP A 38 -2.40 3.35 -2.49
C ASP A 38 -2.88 1.92 -2.76
N GLU A 39 -2.75 1.00 -1.79
CA GLU A 39 -3.26 -0.36 -1.96
C GLU A 39 -4.79 -0.44 -1.95
N TYR A 40 -5.50 0.60 -1.54
CA TYR A 40 -6.96 0.64 -1.68
C TYR A 40 -7.42 0.98 -3.11
N ASP A 41 -6.50 1.41 -3.99
CA ASP A 41 -6.78 1.52 -5.41
C ASP A 41 -6.63 0.13 -6.09
N PRO A 42 -7.72 -0.43 -6.65
CA PRO A 42 -7.69 -1.70 -7.41
C PRO A 42 -6.81 -1.65 -8.66
N GLN A 43 -6.36 -0.48 -9.10
CA GLN A 43 -5.45 -0.32 -10.22
C GLN A 43 -3.99 -0.17 -9.81
N PHE A 44 -3.70 -0.08 -8.51
CA PHE A 44 -2.34 0.04 -8.02
C PHE A 44 -1.58 -1.27 -8.21
N ALA A 45 -0.57 -1.24 -9.08
CA ALA A 45 0.27 -2.39 -9.42
C ALA A 45 1.27 -2.78 -8.30
N GLY A 46 1.41 -1.94 -7.27
CA GLY A 46 2.42 -2.07 -6.23
C GLY A 46 3.57 -1.10 -6.39
N PHE A 47 4.41 -1.03 -5.35
CA PHE A 47 5.61 -0.22 -5.29
C PHE A 47 6.77 -0.86 -6.05
N LYS A 48 7.77 -0.05 -6.38
CA LYS A 48 9.05 -0.51 -6.93
C LYS A 48 10.15 -0.43 -5.88
N VAL A 49 11.13 -1.33 -5.94
CA VAL A 49 12.26 -1.32 -5.00
C VAL A 49 13.06 0.00 -5.05
N THR A 50 12.98 0.75 -6.15
CA THR A 50 13.61 2.06 -6.32
C THR A 50 12.84 3.21 -5.69
N GLU A 51 11.60 2.98 -5.28
CA GLU A 51 10.68 3.99 -4.83
C GLU A 51 10.61 4.04 -3.31
N GLU A 52 10.55 5.26 -2.80
CA GLU A 52 10.14 5.56 -1.43
C GLU A 52 8.77 6.23 -1.41
N ASN A 53 7.87 5.78 -0.53
CA ASN A 53 6.60 6.44 -0.29
C ASN A 53 6.44 6.77 1.19
N ILE A 54 6.00 7.98 1.48
CA ILE A 54 5.88 8.51 2.85
C ILE A 54 4.44 9.01 3.02
N GLU A 55 3.59 8.17 3.58
CA GLU A 55 2.20 8.50 3.86
C GLU A 55 2.13 9.25 5.19
N SER A 56 2.04 10.58 5.15
CA SER A 56 2.12 11.46 6.33
C SER A 56 0.84 11.56 7.18
N ARG A 57 -0.21 10.80 6.84
CA ARG A 57 -1.52 10.84 7.53
C ARG A 57 -2.12 9.47 7.82
N SER A 58 -1.27 8.45 7.94
CA SER A 58 -1.74 7.09 8.16
C SER A 58 -2.51 6.94 9.47
N PHE A 59 -3.71 6.35 9.39
CA PHE A 59 -4.55 6.06 10.55
C PHE A 59 -4.10 4.82 11.32
N GLN A 60 -3.27 3.98 10.70
CA GLN A 60 -2.73 2.75 11.30
C GLN A 60 -1.55 3.04 12.24
N CYS A 61 -0.85 4.15 12.01
CA CYS A 61 0.35 4.54 12.74
C CYS A 61 0.07 5.63 13.76
N GLN A 62 0.50 5.45 15.02
CA GLN A 62 0.43 6.48 16.05
C GLN A 62 1.16 7.76 15.64
N THR A 63 2.27 7.58 14.94
CA THR A 63 3.13 8.62 14.39
C THR A 63 2.53 9.31 13.17
N ARG A 64 1.43 8.75 12.62
CA ARG A 64 0.79 9.14 11.35
C ARG A 64 1.63 8.86 10.10
N ILE A 65 2.75 8.17 10.21
CA ILE A 65 3.64 7.93 9.08
C ILE A 65 3.70 6.44 8.77
N CYS A 66 3.12 6.03 7.64
CA CYS A 66 3.40 4.73 7.04
C CYS A 66 4.53 4.93 6.01
N LEU A 67 5.67 4.31 6.26
CA LEU A 67 6.85 4.40 5.40
C LEU A 67 6.94 3.16 4.53
N VAL A 68 7.05 3.38 3.22
CA VAL A 68 7.46 2.38 2.23
C VAL A 68 8.90 2.70 1.84
N ASN A 69 9.84 1.91 2.33
CA ASN A 69 11.27 2.12 2.19
C ASN A 69 11.88 1.13 1.19
N HIS A 70 11.81 1.45 -0.11
CA HIS A 70 12.42 0.64 -1.17
C HIS A 70 11.86 -0.79 -1.20
N PHE A 71 10.54 -0.88 -1.33
CA PHE A 71 9.77 -2.12 -1.30
C PHE A 71 9.22 -2.44 -2.70
N GLN A 72 9.14 -3.73 -3.05
CA GLN A 72 8.53 -4.17 -4.31
C GLN A 72 7.21 -4.90 -4.09
N GLY A 73 6.20 -4.55 -4.90
CA GLY A 73 4.90 -5.22 -4.91
C GLY A 73 3.89 -4.55 -3.97
N ARG A 74 2.96 -5.34 -3.43
CA ARG A 74 1.93 -4.88 -2.49
C ARG A 74 2.09 -5.62 -1.18
N VAL A 75 1.95 -4.93 -0.05
CA VAL A 75 1.93 -5.54 1.28
C VAL A 75 0.83 -6.59 1.33
N SER A 76 -0.37 -6.30 0.82
CA SER A 76 -1.50 -7.23 0.85
C SER A 76 -1.36 -8.44 -0.09
N CYS A 77 -0.37 -8.44 -1.01
CA CYS A 77 -0.21 -9.48 -2.01
C CYS A 77 1.24 -9.98 -2.14
N PRO A 78 1.70 -10.85 -1.22
CA PRO A 78 3.10 -11.26 -1.15
C PRO A 78 3.66 -11.92 -2.40
N LEU A 79 2.86 -12.72 -3.11
CA LEU A 79 3.30 -13.46 -4.29
C LEU A 79 3.06 -12.71 -5.60
N GLY A 80 2.48 -11.50 -5.55
CA GLY A 80 2.01 -10.80 -6.74
C GLY A 80 0.94 -11.57 -7.51
N GLN A 81 0.61 -11.11 -8.72
CA GLN A 81 -0.34 -11.75 -9.62
C GLN A 81 -0.18 -11.25 -11.06
N GLU A 82 -0.55 -12.07 -12.05
CA GLU A 82 -0.79 -11.55 -13.40
C GLU A 82 -2.08 -10.72 -13.41
N ALA A 83 -2.20 -9.81 -14.37
CA ALA A 83 -3.43 -9.05 -14.57
C ALA A 83 -4.60 -10.02 -14.81
N PRO A 84 -5.72 -9.91 -14.07
CA PRO A 84 -6.91 -10.70 -14.34
C PRO A 84 -7.44 -10.42 -15.76
N PRO A 85 -8.07 -11.40 -16.43
CA PRO A 85 -8.68 -11.16 -17.73
C PRO A 85 -9.72 -10.04 -17.66
N THR A 86 -9.64 -9.09 -18.58
CA THR A 86 -10.65 -8.06 -18.76
C THR A 86 -11.92 -8.66 -19.35
N CYS A 87 -13.06 -8.03 -19.11
CA CYS A 87 -14.34 -8.43 -19.69
C CYS A 87 -15.17 -7.19 -20.05
N ASN A 88 -16.12 -7.35 -20.96
CA ASN A 88 -17.07 -6.28 -21.30
C ASN A 88 -18.46 -6.68 -20.81
N PRO A 89 -19.12 -5.92 -19.92
CA PRO A 89 -20.44 -6.28 -19.42
C PRO A 89 -21.52 -6.35 -20.53
N ALA A 90 -21.36 -5.60 -21.63
CA ALA A 90 -22.25 -5.68 -22.78
C ALA A 90 -21.97 -6.89 -23.69
N GLN A 91 -20.77 -7.48 -23.57
CA GLN A 91 -20.29 -8.61 -24.36
C GLN A 91 -19.45 -9.54 -23.48
N PRO A 92 -20.06 -10.23 -22.50
CA PRO A 92 -19.31 -10.94 -21.44
C PRO A 92 -18.46 -12.11 -21.94
N GLY A 93 -18.70 -12.58 -23.17
CA GLY A 93 -17.93 -13.67 -23.76
C GLY A 93 -18.07 -14.95 -22.94
N THR A 94 -16.95 -15.49 -22.48
CA THR A 94 -16.90 -16.67 -21.59
C THR A 94 -16.92 -16.31 -20.11
N CYS A 95 -16.83 -15.02 -19.76
CA CYS A 95 -16.84 -14.58 -18.38
C CYS A 95 -18.27 -14.52 -17.83
N THR A 96 -18.57 -15.31 -16.80
CA THR A 96 -19.90 -15.33 -16.18
C THR A 96 -20.06 -14.28 -15.08
N ASP A 97 -18.97 -13.91 -14.42
CA ASP A 97 -18.94 -12.90 -13.36
C ASP A 97 -18.02 -11.73 -13.76
N CYS A 98 -18.56 -10.84 -14.59
CA CYS A 98 -17.87 -9.64 -15.07
C CYS A 98 -18.22 -8.45 -14.18
N ARG A 99 -17.25 -7.92 -13.41
CA ARG A 99 -17.49 -6.86 -12.42
C ARG A 99 -16.59 -5.64 -12.65
N PRO A 100 -17.05 -4.43 -12.29
CA PRO A 100 -16.21 -3.26 -12.29
C PRO A 100 -15.08 -3.45 -11.27
N SER A 101 -13.86 -3.09 -11.66
CA SER A 101 -12.70 -3.13 -10.78
C SER A 101 -12.01 -1.79 -10.67
N GLY A 102 -11.91 -0.98 -11.73
CA GLY A 102 -11.23 0.32 -11.66
C GLY A 102 -11.97 1.41 -12.41
N THR A 103 -11.70 2.67 -12.06
CA THR A 103 -12.24 3.84 -12.74
C THR A 103 -11.12 4.80 -13.12
N TYR A 104 -11.19 5.37 -14.32
CA TYR A 104 -10.24 6.34 -14.81
C TYR A 104 -10.97 7.63 -15.20
N ALA A 105 -10.65 8.70 -14.47
CA ALA A 105 -11.15 10.05 -14.68
C ALA A 105 -10.11 11.04 -14.11
N PRO A 106 -8.97 11.24 -14.79
CA PRO A 106 -7.91 12.11 -14.30
C PRO A 106 -8.43 13.55 -14.15
N ASP A 107 -7.87 14.28 -13.19
CA ASP A 107 -8.24 15.67 -12.97
C ASP A 107 -7.84 16.55 -14.16
N CYS A 108 -8.64 17.58 -14.41
CA CYS A 108 -8.37 18.62 -15.39
C CYS A 108 -8.63 19.99 -14.76
N ASP A 109 -7.92 21.00 -15.25
CA ASP A 109 -8.09 22.37 -14.82
C ASP A 109 -8.96 23.12 -15.83
N PRO A 110 -10.27 23.30 -15.54
CA PRO A 110 -11.18 23.98 -16.44
C PRO A 110 -10.88 25.48 -16.58
N THR A 111 -9.95 26.05 -15.80
CA THR A 111 -9.59 27.46 -15.86
C THR A 111 -8.54 27.78 -16.93
N ARG A 112 -7.94 26.76 -17.54
CA ARG A 112 -6.98 26.92 -18.65
C ARG A 112 -7.66 27.50 -19.89
N ASP A 113 -6.86 28.08 -20.78
CA ASP A 113 -7.34 28.69 -22.03
C ASP A 113 -8.11 27.70 -22.94
N ASP A 114 -7.76 26.41 -22.88
CA ASP A 114 -8.42 25.31 -23.60
C ASP A 114 -9.53 24.63 -22.77
N GLY A 115 -9.90 25.21 -21.61
CA GLY A 115 -10.86 24.63 -20.67
C GLY A 115 -10.40 23.30 -20.07
N GLY A 116 -9.09 23.01 -20.05
CA GLY A 116 -8.53 21.75 -19.54
C GLY A 116 -8.57 20.59 -20.54
N ALA A 117 -9.04 20.83 -21.77
CA ALA A 117 -9.16 19.80 -22.80
C ALA A 117 -7.85 19.06 -23.07
N GLY A 118 -6.72 19.77 -23.14
CA GLY A 118 -5.40 19.19 -23.40
C GLY A 118 -4.87 18.28 -22.28
N GLN A 119 -5.54 18.24 -21.13
CA GLN A 119 -5.21 17.30 -20.04
C GLN A 119 -5.98 15.98 -20.16
N CYS A 120 -6.99 15.92 -21.02
CA CYS A 120 -7.89 14.78 -21.16
C CYS A 120 -7.63 14.01 -22.44
N LEU A 121 -7.61 12.68 -22.34
CA LEU A 121 -7.46 11.78 -23.50
C LEU A 121 -8.55 12.04 -24.56
N SER A 122 -9.77 12.32 -24.09
CA SER A 122 -10.95 12.61 -24.90
C SER A 122 -11.06 14.06 -25.37
N GLY A 123 -10.21 14.96 -24.85
CA GLY A 123 -10.37 16.41 -24.99
C GLY A 123 -11.55 17.01 -24.21
N MET A 124 -12.23 16.24 -23.34
CA MET A 124 -13.40 16.72 -22.59
C MET A 124 -13.11 16.83 -21.09
N CYS A 125 -12.99 18.06 -20.61
CA CYS A 125 -12.93 18.37 -19.18
C CYS A 125 -14.31 18.77 -18.66
N ASP A 126 -14.75 18.20 -17.55
CA ASP A 126 -15.99 18.61 -16.88
C ASP A 126 -15.75 19.86 -16.03
N PRO A 127 -16.38 21.01 -16.34
CA PRO A 127 -16.15 22.22 -15.56
C PRO A 127 -16.77 22.18 -14.16
N GLY A 128 -17.76 21.30 -13.93
CA GLY A 128 -18.43 21.17 -12.64
C GLY A 128 -17.65 20.31 -11.65
N GLY A 129 -17.00 19.26 -12.14
CA GLY A 129 -16.22 18.32 -11.33
C GLY A 129 -14.70 18.41 -11.45
N ALA A 130 -14.18 19.19 -12.41
CA ALA A 130 -12.75 19.30 -12.70
C ALA A 130 -12.07 17.96 -13.02
N PHE A 131 -12.77 17.07 -13.74
CA PHE A 131 -12.24 15.76 -14.17
C PHE A 131 -12.50 15.50 -15.65
N CYS A 132 -11.64 14.67 -16.25
CA CYS A 132 -11.74 14.27 -17.65
C CYS A 132 -12.87 13.27 -17.86
N ARG A 133 -13.78 13.58 -18.78
CA ARG A 133 -14.94 12.76 -19.11
C ARG A 133 -14.74 11.97 -20.40
N CYS A 134 -15.39 10.82 -20.48
CA CYS A 134 -15.56 10.07 -21.71
C CYS A 134 -16.99 10.24 -22.27
N SER A 135 -17.14 10.05 -23.57
CA SER A 135 -18.43 9.92 -24.27
C SER A 135 -18.59 8.56 -24.94
N SER A 136 -17.47 7.88 -25.18
CA SER A 136 -17.38 6.60 -25.87
C SER A 136 -16.20 5.78 -25.32
N ALA A 137 -16.10 4.50 -25.67
CA ALA A 137 -14.98 3.66 -25.24
C ALA A 137 -13.63 4.12 -25.84
N GLN A 138 -13.64 4.82 -26.98
CA GLN A 138 -12.44 5.38 -27.61
C GLN A 138 -11.81 6.51 -26.80
N ASP A 139 -12.57 7.12 -25.90
CA ASP A 139 -12.13 8.18 -24.99
C ASP A 139 -11.40 7.63 -23.76
N CYS A 140 -11.31 6.30 -23.62
CA CYS A 140 -10.72 5.60 -22.48
C CYS A 140 -9.31 5.04 -22.78
N PRO A 141 -8.51 4.71 -21.74
CA PRO A 141 -7.09 4.37 -21.92
C PRO A 141 -6.80 3.20 -22.86
N SER A 142 -7.68 2.21 -22.93
CA SER A 142 -7.57 1.07 -23.85
C SER A 142 -8.94 0.52 -24.25
N GLY A 143 -8.97 -0.41 -25.20
CA GLY A 143 -10.21 -1.07 -25.66
C GLY A 143 -10.90 -1.94 -24.61
N ASP A 144 -10.25 -2.21 -23.47
CA ASP A 144 -10.81 -2.96 -22.34
C ASP A 144 -11.71 -2.11 -21.43
N TRP A 145 -11.69 -0.79 -21.64
CA TRP A 145 -12.44 0.16 -20.85
C TRP A 145 -13.79 0.47 -21.48
N THR A 146 -14.78 0.68 -20.63
CA THR A 146 -16.12 1.13 -21.05
C THR A 146 -16.38 2.53 -20.52
N CYS A 147 -16.99 3.39 -21.33
CA CYS A 147 -17.43 4.69 -20.85
C CYS A 147 -18.80 4.55 -20.16
N GLY A 148 -18.86 4.84 -18.86
CA GLY A 148 -20.11 4.86 -18.11
C GLY A 148 -20.99 6.05 -18.46
N GLU A 149 -22.28 5.99 -18.10
CA GLU A 149 -23.24 7.08 -18.32
C GLU A 149 -22.86 8.37 -17.57
N ASN A 150 -22.12 8.25 -16.47
CA ASN A 150 -21.54 9.37 -15.73
C ASN A 150 -20.34 10.01 -16.45
N GLY A 151 -19.92 9.47 -17.60
CA GLY A 151 -18.75 9.92 -18.34
C GLY A 151 -17.43 9.52 -17.68
N VAL A 152 -17.40 8.46 -16.87
CA VAL A 152 -16.17 7.92 -16.27
C VAL A 152 -15.81 6.60 -16.95
N CYS A 153 -14.54 6.44 -17.32
CA CYS A 153 -14.05 5.18 -17.86
C CYS A 153 -14.02 4.13 -16.74
N THR A 154 -14.63 2.98 -16.96
CA THR A 154 -14.67 1.87 -16.00
C THR A 154 -14.06 0.62 -16.62
N LEU A 155 -13.08 0.05 -15.94
CA LEU A 155 -12.47 -1.23 -16.26
C LEU A 155 -13.26 -2.33 -15.58
N HIS A 156 -13.61 -3.36 -16.35
CA HIS A 156 -14.25 -4.56 -15.82
C HIS A 156 -13.32 -5.77 -15.99
N ILE A 157 -13.29 -6.63 -14.98
CA ILE A 157 -12.47 -7.83 -14.98
C ILE A 157 -13.31 -9.06 -14.63
N CYS A 158 -12.80 -10.22 -15.03
CA CYS A 158 -13.48 -11.48 -14.87
C CYS A 158 -13.15 -12.14 -13.53
N HIS A 159 -14.19 -12.50 -12.77
CA HIS A 159 -14.06 -13.10 -11.44
C HIS A 159 -14.16 -14.63 -11.42
N ASP A 160 -14.46 -15.29 -12.54
CA ASP A 160 -14.79 -16.72 -12.61
C ASP A 160 -13.74 -17.68 -12.00
N ASN A 161 -12.47 -17.29 -11.94
CA ASN A 161 -11.37 -18.14 -11.45
C ASN A 161 -10.73 -17.63 -10.15
N ILE A 162 -11.36 -16.69 -9.47
CA ILE A 162 -10.81 -16.08 -8.27
C ILE A 162 -11.26 -16.89 -7.05
N THR A 163 -10.35 -17.70 -6.54
CA THR A 163 -10.63 -18.66 -5.45
C THR A 163 -10.46 -18.07 -4.05
N GLY A 164 -9.93 -16.85 -3.96
CA GLY A 164 -9.71 -16.12 -2.71
C GLY A 164 -8.62 -15.07 -2.86
N CYS A 165 -8.40 -14.32 -1.79
CA CYS A 165 -7.39 -13.26 -1.71
C CYS A 165 -6.14 -13.74 -0.97
N GLN A 166 -4.98 -13.29 -1.42
CA GLN A 166 -3.74 -13.46 -0.67
C GLN A 166 -3.82 -12.71 0.67
N ASP A 167 -3.11 -13.22 1.67
CA ASP A 167 -3.06 -12.67 3.03
C ASP A 167 -1.59 -12.57 3.46
N PRO A 168 -1.08 -11.38 3.82
CA PRO A 168 0.32 -11.18 4.20
C PRO A 168 0.75 -11.94 5.45
N THR A 169 -0.21 -12.40 6.26
CA THR A 169 0.06 -13.18 7.47
C THR A 169 0.20 -14.68 7.21
N LYS A 170 -0.05 -15.12 5.96
CA LYS A 170 -0.03 -16.53 5.55
C LYS A 170 1.24 -16.88 4.81
N SER A 171 1.58 -18.17 4.84
CA SER A 171 2.72 -18.69 4.10
C SER A 171 2.51 -18.60 2.59
N ALA A 172 3.62 -18.62 1.82
CA ALA A 172 3.55 -18.67 0.36
C ALA A 172 2.70 -19.84 -0.16
N ALA A 173 2.78 -21.01 0.48
CA ALA A 173 1.98 -22.18 0.10
C ALA A 173 0.47 -21.95 0.28
N GLU A 174 0.06 -21.21 1.32
CA GLU A 174 -1.35 -20.86 1.56
C GLU A 174 -1.85 -19.74 0.63
N ASN A 175 -0.95 -18.91 0.11
CA ASN A 175 -1.27 -17.84 -0.85
C ASN A 175 -1.21 -18.30 -2.31
N GLN A 176 -0.68 -19.49 -2.57
CA GLN A 176 -0.54 -20.02 -3.93
C GLN A 176 -1.90 -20.14 -4.63
N GLY A 177 -2.00 -19.55 -5.83
CA GLY A 177 -3.22 -19.59 -6.66
C GLY A 177 -4.34 -18.61 -6.24
N LYS A 178 -4.11 -17.78 -5.23
CA LYS A 178 -5.04 -16.71 -4.82
C LYS A 178 -4.70 -15.39 -5.51
N ALA A 179 -5.72 -14.56 -5.71
CA ALA A 179 -5.57 -13.24 -6.32
C ALA A 179 -5.04 -12.21 -5.30
N CYS A 180 -4.39 -11.16 -5.79
CA CYS A 180 -4.28 -9.90 -5.08
C CYS A 180 -5.65 -9.23 -5.03
N CYS A 181 -6.10 -8.85 -3.84
CA CYS A 181 -7.34 -8.10 -3.67
C CYS A 181 -7.08 -6.72 -3.09
N VAL A 182 -8.07 -5.85 -3.24
CA VAL A 182 -8.17 -4.61 -2.49
C VAL A 182 -8.32 -4.97 -1.01
N PRO A 183 -7.52 -4.37 -0.11
CA PRO A 183 -7.56 -4.69 1.31
C PRO A 183 -8.96 -4.52 1.91
N GLY A 184 -9.37 -5.49 2.72
CA GLY A 184 -10.69 -5.51 3.36
C GLY A 184 -11.85 -5.93 2.45
N THR A 185 -11.60 -6.24 1.18
CA THR A 185 -12.62 -6.71 0.24
C THR A 185 -12.26 -8.06 -0.36
N THR A 186 -13.13 -8.59 -1.22
CA THR A 186 -12.84 -9.74 -2.09
C THR A 186 -12.62 -9.32 -3.55
N ASP A 187 -12.51 -8.01 -3.79
CA ASP A 187 -12.40 -7.46 -5.13
C ASP A 187 -10.93 -7.52 -5.57
N PRO A 188 -10.64 -8.19 -6.68
CA PRO A 188 -9.28 -8.32 -7.20
C PRO A 188 -8.74 -7.00 -7.72
N VAL A 189 -7.42 -6.86 -7.60
CA VAL A 189 -6.64 -5.84 -8.29
C VAL A 189 -6.68 -6.12 -9.79
N ALA A 190 -6.96 -5.11 -10.61
CA ALA A 190 -6.98 -5.25 -12.07
C ALA A 190 -5.59 -5.24 -12.69
N SER A 191 -4.61 -4.65 -11.99
CA SER A 191 -3.24 -4.52 -12.47
C SER A 191 -2.42 -5.78 -12.22
N PRO A 192 -1.40 -6.02 -13.08
CA PRO A 192 -0.35 -6.98 -12.77
C PRO A 192 0.46 -6.50 -11.55
N VAL A 193 0.72 -7.37 -10.58
CA VAL A 193 1.45 -7.04 -9.34
C VAL A 193 2.72 -7.86 -9.26
N CYS A 194 3.87 -7.23 -9.03
CA CYS A 194 5.12 -7.96 -8.78
C CYS A 194 5.07 -8.69 -7.45
N GLY A 195 5.71 -9.86 -7.41
CA GLY A 195 6.04 -10.52 -6.15
C GLY A 195 6.91 -9.64 -5.25
N GLN A 196 6.80 -9.85 -3.94
CA GLN A 196 7.68 -9.19 -3.00
C GLN A 196 9.11 -9.74 -3.11
N CYS A 197 10.08 -8.93 -2.69
CA CYS A 197 11.45 -9.38 -2.52
C CYS A 197 11.54 -10.50 -1.46
N ALA A 198 12.58 -11.32 -1.55
CA ALA A 198 12.75 -12.47 -0.67
C ALA A 198 12.88 -12.06 0.79
N ALA A 199 12.53 -12.97 1.70
CA ALA A 199 12.52 -12.67 3.13
C ALA A 199 13.93 -12.39 3.70
N ASP A 200 14.97 -12.80 2.99
CA ASP A 200 16.37 -12.56 3.31
C ASP A 200 16.95 -11.30 2.65
N SER A 201 16.15 -10.53 1.91
CA SER A 201 16.62 -9.39 1.12
C SER A 201 16.49 -8.02 1.83
N ASP A 202 16.02 -7.97 3.08
CA ASP A 202 15.66 -6.73 3.82
C ASP A 202 14.68 -5.79 3.07
N ARG A 203 14.08 -6.23 1.96
CA ARG A 203 13.13 -5.48 1.11
C ARG A 203 11.75 -6.12 1.04
N ASN A 204 11.45 -7.10 1.89
CA ASN A 204 10.10 -7.62 2.04
C ASN A 204 9.22 -6.62 2.82
N ALA A 205 7.90 -6.82 2.83
CA ALA A 205 6.99 -5.89 3.50
C ALA A 205 7.32 -5.70 5.00
N GLU A 206 7.70 -6.78 5.70
CA GLU A 206 8.03 -6.69 7.14
C GLU A 206 9.23 -5.77 7.39
N GLN A 207 10.27 -5.82 6.54
CA GLN A 207 11.50 -5.04 6.72
C GLN A 207 11.48 -3.66 6.06
N ALA A 208 10.53 -3.40 5.15
CA ALA A 208 10.49 -2.19 4.34
C ALA A 208 9.19 -1.38 4.43
N VAL A 209 8.10 -1.93 4.98
CA VAL A 209 6.81 -1.23 5.11
C VAL A 209 6.28 -1.28 6.53
N TYR A 210 6.38 -0.16 7.24
CA TYR A 210 6.00 -0.05 8.64
C TYR A 210 5.77 1.40 9.06
N CYS A 211 5.12 1.55 10.21
CA CYS A 211 4.97 2.81 10.89
C CYS A 211 6.35 3.37 11.23
N SER A 212 6.67 4.55 10.74
CA SER A 212 7.94 5.24 11.01
C SER A 212 7.69 6.57 11.70
N CYS A 213 8.72 7.34 11.96
CA CYS A 213 8.59 8.73 12.40
C CYS A 213 9.73 9.57 11.83
N ARG A 214 9.47 10.85 11.61
CA ARG A 214 10.47 11.80 11.11
C ARG A 214 11.42 12.13 12.26
N CYS A 215 12.71 11.86 12.06
CA CYS A 215 13.75 11.98 13.08
C CYS A 215 14.79 13.06 12.77
N GLY A 216 14.71 13.70 11.60
CA GLY A 216 15.53 14.84 11.25
C GLY A 216 15.14 15.49 9.92
N VAL A 217 15.74 16.63 9.64
CA VAL A 217 15.67 17.30 8.33
C VAL A 217 16.56 16.59 7.29
N ALA A 218 16.42 16.96 6.02
CA ALA A 218 17.30 16.48 4.95
C ALA A 218 18.75 16.92 5.19
N GLU A 219 19.70 16.17 4.67
CA GLU A 219 21.12 16.49 4.82
C GLU A 219 21.46 17.84 4.20
N GLY A 220 22.15 18.68 4.98
CA GLY A 220 22.51 20.04 4.58
C GLY A 220 21.43 21.10 4.84
N GLU A 221 20.22 20.70 5.25
CA GLU A 221 19.17 21.64 5.64
C GLU A 221 19.32 22.06 7.12
N PRO A 222 18.92 23.29 7.48
CA PRO A 222 18.87 23.70 8.88
C PRO A 222 17.74 22.96 9.62
N ASP A 223 17.95 22.65 10.89
CA ASP A 223 16.90 22.08 11.75
C ASP A 223 15.68 23.00 11.78
N ASP A 224 14.48 22.42 11.74
CA ASP A 224 13.22 23.16 11.91
C ASP A 224 12.86 23.22 13.41
N PRO A 225 13.00 24.38 14.07
CA PRO A 225 12.70 24.52 15.50
C PRO A 225 11.21 24.36 15.84
N ASN A 226 10.32 24.37 14.83
CA ASN A 226 8.88 24.20 15.02
C ASN A 226 8.44 22.75 14.82
N PHE A 227 9.33 21.86 14.37
CA PHE A 227 9.02 20.47 14.14
C PHE A 227 9.54 19.59 15.29
N ASN A 228 8.67 18.73 15.83
CA ASN A 228 9.06 17.78 16.86
C ASN A 228 9.56 16.49 16.21
N PHE A 229 10.88 16.38 16.04
CA PHE A 229 11.51 15.13 15.61
C PHE A 229 11.42 14.07 16.69
N CYS A 230 11.18 12.82 16.30
CA CYS A 230 11.21 11.69 17.21
C CYS A 230 12.65 11.18 17.42
N GLU A 231 12.89 10.54 18.57
CA GLU A 231 14.05 9.66 18.74
C GLU A 231 13.69 8.25 18.23
N CYS A 232 14.54 7.68 17.38
CA CYS A 232 14.31 6.32 16.89
C CYS A 232 14.45 5.30 18.02
N PRO A 233 13.50 4.36 18.17
CA PRO A 233 13.57 3.34 19.22
C PRO A 233 14.70 2.33 18.95
N GLN A 234 14.92 1.42 19.92
CA GLN A 234 15.91 0.35 19.77
C GLN A 234 15.64 -0.49 18.52
N GLY A 235 16.71 -0.79 17.77
CA GLY A 235 16.62 -1.54 16.51
C GLY A 235 16.31 -0.67 15.29
N PHE A 236 16.17 0.65 15.48
CA PHE A 236 15.99 1.61 14.41
C PHE A 236 17.14 2.63 14.40
N GLU A 237 17.33 3.28 13.26
CA GLU A 237 18.29 4.36 13.07
C GLU A 237 17.69 5.48 12.21
N CYS A 238 18.17 6.70 12.44
CA CYS A 238 17.71 7.87 11.71
C CYS A 238 18.47 8.00 10.39
N SER A 239 17.81 7.71 9.27
CA SER A 239 18.42 7.70 7.94
C SER A 239 17.70 8.65 6.99
N GLU A 240 18.43 9.25 6.05
CA GLU A 240 17.83 10.09 5.01
C GLU A 240 17.11 9.22 3.99
N ILE A 241 15.80 9.44 3.84
CA ILE A 241 14.96 8.69 2.91
C ILE A 241 14.62 9.53 1.68
N ARG A 242 14.33 10.81 1.89
CA ARG A 242 13.95 11.72 0.82
C ARG A 242 14.81 12.98 0.85
N PRO A 243 15.86 13.06 0.01
CA PRO A 243 16.74 14.23 -0.02
C PRO A 243 15.97 15.46 -0.53
N ASN A 244 16.40 16.65 -0.10
CA ASN A 244 15.86 17.89 -0.64
C ASN A 244 16.55 18.25 -1.96
N VAL A 245 15.93 17.90 -3.08
CA VAL A 245 16.41 18.25 -4.43
C VAL A 245 15.72 19.50 -5.01
N GLY A 246 14.99 20.26 -4.18
CA GLY A 246 14.23 21.43 -4.60
C GLY A 246 12.98 21.11 -5.44
N LEU A 247 12.54 19.85 -5.45
CA LEU A 247 11.34 19.36 -6.14
C LEU A 247 10.47 18.58 -5.15
N GLY A 248 9.15 18.69 -5.29
CA GLY A 248 8.18 17.99 -4.43
C GLY A 248 7.77 18.76 -3.17
N ASP A 249 7.12 18.07 -2.25
CA ASP A 249 6.65 18.65 -0.98
C ASP A 249 7.82 18.74 0.03
N PRO A 250 8.25 19.95 0.44
CA PRO A 250 9.33 20.11 1.41
C PRO A 250 8.97 19.59 2.81
N ASN A 251 7.69 19.32 3.10
CA ASN A 251 7.28 18.83 4.42
C ASN A 251 7.57 17.34 4.63
N ILE A 252 7.79 16.58 3.54
CA ILE A 252 8.08 15.15 3.60
C ILE A 252 9.54 14.81 3.29
N THR A 253 10.36 15.80 2.93
CA THR A 253 11.81 15.60 2.79
C THR A 253 12.46 15.39 4.17
N GLY A 254 13.52 14.59 4.21
CA GLY A 254 14.36 14.43 5.39
C GLY A 254 14.56 13.00 5.86
N LYS A 255 14.82 12.89 7.16
CA LYS A 255 15.25 11.65 7.80
C LYS A 255 14.12 10.99 8.56
N TYR A 256 14.06 9.66 8.46
CA TYR A 256 13.05 8.83 9.08
C TYR A 256 13.70 7.65 9.80
N CYS A 257 13.01 7.15 10.82
CA CYS A 257 13.45 5.95 11.52
C CYS A 257 13.24 4.73 10.64
N ILE A 258 14.33 4.09 10.25
CA ILE A 258 14.33 2.81 9.55
C ILE A 258 14.92 1.71 10.41
N LYS A 259 14.58 0.46 10.15
CA LYS A 259 15.21 -0.69 10.81
C LYS A 259 16.71 -0.68 10.56
N GLN A 260 17.48 -1.01 11.60
CA GLN A 260 18.93 -1.04 11.49
C GLN A 260 19.39 -2.08 10.47
N GLY A 261 20.29 -1.67 9.57
CA GLY A 261 20.77 -2.53 8.48
C GLY A 261 19.86 -2.60 7.26
N SER A 262 18.67 -1.98 7.29
CA SER A 262 17.76 -1.94 6.15
C SER A 262 17.98 -0.73 5.24
N GLN A 263 19.16 -0.10 5.24
CA GLN A 263 19.49 0.99 4.32
C GLN A 263 19.44 0.50 2.87
N PHE A 264 18.75 1.24 2.01
CA PHE A 264 18.77 0.94 0.60
C PHE A 264 20.14 1.29 0.00
N VAL A 265 20.74 0.31 -0.67
CA VAL A 265 22.05 0.47 -1.32
C VAL A 265 21.88 0.58 -2.82
N ASN A 266 21.08 -0.31 -3.41
CA ASN A 266 20.74 -0.33 -4.83
C ASN A 266 19.61 -1.34 -5.10
N GLU A 267 19.14 -1.34 -6.35
CA GLU A 267 18.02 -2.12 -6.88
C GLU A 267 18.23 -3.65 -6.78
N GLN A 268 19.49 -4.10 -6.77
CA GLN A 268 19.82 -5.53 -6.62
C GLN A 268 19.51 -6.05 -5.22
N GLY A 269 19.22 -5.16 -4.27
CA GLY A 269 18.81 -5.50 -2.91
C GLY A 269 17.51 -6.31 -2.84
N CYS A 270 16.71 -6.40 -3.90
CA CYS A 270 15.52 -7.24 -3.91
C CYS A 270 15.84 -8.75 -3.89
N GLY A 271 17.00 -9.16 -4.43
CA GLY A 271 17.36 -10.58 -4.51
C GLY A 271 16.35 -11.40 -5.32
N GLN A 272 15.88 -12.52 -4.74
CA GLN A 272 14.85 -13.35 -5.37
C GLN A 272 13.45 -12.75 -5.18
N VAL A 273 12.61 -12.82 -6.21
CA VAL A 273 11.23 -12.35 -6.18
C VAL A 273 10.31 -13.53 -5.87
N GLN A 274 9.44 -13.36 -4.88
CA GLN A 274 8.50 -14.40 -4.47
C GLN A 274 7.28 -14.44 -5.39
N GLY A 275 7.03 -15.56 -6.05
CA GLY A 275 5.83 -15.75 -6.86
C GLY A 275 5.97 -15.15 -8.25
N ARG A 276 5.18 -14.13 -8.58
CA ARG A 276 5.19 -13.53 -9.92
C ARG A 276 6.43 -12.68 -10.13
N TYR A 277 7.14 -12.98 -11.21
CA TYR A 277 8.23 -12.18 -11.73
C TYR A 277 8.00 -11.84 -13.21
N ASN A 278 8.20 -10.57 -13.56
CA ASN A 278 8.23 -10.09 -14.92
C ASN A 278 9.38 -9.08 -15.04
N SER A 279 10.37 -9.34 -15.89
CA SER A 279 11.59 -8.51 -16.01
C SER A 279 11.34 -7.09 -16.53
N GLU A 280 10.17 -6.79 -17.08
CA GLU A 280 9.78 -5.43 -17.51
C GLU A 280 9.17 -4.61 -16.36
N GLN A 281 8.73 -5.27 -15.28
CA GLN A 281 7.98 -4.65 -14.19
C GLN A 281 8.64 -4.82 -12.82
N CYS A 282 9.40 -5.89 -12.64
CA CYS A 282 9.94 -6.34 -11.36
C CYS A 282 11.47 -6.33 -11.39
N GLU A 283 12.06 -5.81 -10.32
CA GLU A 283 13.49 -5.89 -10.04
C GLU A 283 13.82 -7.16 -9.25
N GLY A 284 15.05 -7.64 -9.42
CA GLY A 284 15.54 -8.89 -8.84
C GLY A 284 15.56 -10.06 -9.82
N THR A 285 15.59 -11.28 -9.27
CA THR A 285 15.64 -12.54 -10.03
C THR A 285 14.43 -13.42 -9.71
N PRO A 286 13.94 -14.25 -10.64
CA PRO A 286 12.86 -15.20 -10.36
C PRO A 286 13.27 -16.30 -9.37
#